data_AF-A0A3D5SIH3-F1
#
_entry.id   AF-A0A3D5SIH3-F1
#
_cell.length_a   1.000
_cell.length_b   1.000
_cell.length_c   1.000
_cell.angle_alpha   90.00
_cell.angle_beta   90.00
_cell.angle_gamma   90.00
#
_symmetry.space_group_name_H-M   'P 1'
#
loop_
_entity.id
_entity.type
_entity.pdbx_description
1 polymer ?
#
loop_
_entity_poly.entity_id
_entity_poly.type
_entity_poly.pdbx_seq_one_letter_code
_entity_poly.pdbx_strand_id
1 'polypeptide(L)' 'MTFNEEDVSLLLKAVKFSAEKHKTQRRKGAEGSPYVNHPIGVAETLWRVGGVRDIS' A
#
# COMPACT_ATOMS: atom_id res chain seq x y z
N MET A 1 -2.83 15.69 -12.83
CA MET A 1 -1.67 14.87 -12.45
C MET A 1 -1.78 13.58 -13.23
N THR A 2 -0.78 13.26 -14.05
CA THR A 2 -0.78 12.09 -14.92
C THR A 2 0.38 11.20 -14.51
N PHE A 3 0.09 9.95 -14.17
CA PHE A 3 1.11 8.94 -13.91
C PHE A 3 1.54 8.32 -15.22
N ASN A 4 2.84 8.06 -15.35
CA ASN A 4 3.36 7.31 -16.48
C ASN A 4 3.29 5.80 -16.19
N GLU A 5 3.68 4.98 -17.18
CA GLU A 5 3.68 3.53 -17.06
C GLU A 5 4.65 3.02 -15.98
N GLU A 6 5.78 3.71 -15.78
CA GLU A 6 6.80 3.35 -14.79
C GLU A 6 6.28 3.57 -13.36
N ASP A 7 5.59 4.67 -13.10
CA ASP A 7 4.95 5.00 -11.82
C ASP A 7 3.94 3.91 -11.44
N VAL A 8 3.07 3.54 -12.38
CA VAL A 8 2.06 2.49 -12.15
C VAL A 8 2.74 1.14 -11.95
N SER A 9 3.79 0.84 -12.70
CA SER A 9 4.56 -0.39 -12.55
C SER A 9 5.23 -0.49 -11.18
N LEU A 10 5.80 0.61 -10.68
CA LEU A 10 6.41 0.67 -9.35
C LEU A 10 5.37 0.49 -8.25
N LEU A 11 4.21 1.14 -8.37
CA LEU A 11 3.09 0.96 -7.44
C LEU A 11 2.62 -0.50 -7.40
N LEU A 12 2.42 -1.13 -8.56
CA LEU A 12 2.03 -2.54 -8.64
C LEU A 12 3.08 -3.47 -8.02
N LYS A 13 4.36 -3.20 -8.25
CA LYS A 13 5.47 -3.94 -7.64
C LYS A 13 5.46 -3.80 -6.11
N ALA A 14 5.24 -2.60 -5.58
CA ALA A 14 5.17 -2.34 -4.15
C ALA A 14 3.98 -3.04 -3.49
N VAL A 15 2.79 -2.97 -4.11
CA VAL A 15 1.58 -3.65 -3.62
C VAL A 15 1.78 -5.16 -3.61
N LYS A 16 2.31 -5.74 -4.69
CA LYS A 16 2.62 -7.17 -4.76
C LYS A 16 3.63 -7.58 -3.68
N PHE A 17 4.70 -6.82 -3.50
CA PHE A 17 5.70 -7.08 -2.46
C PHE A 17 5.07 -7.07 -1.05
N SER A 18 4.23 -6.08 -0.77
CA SER A 18 3.53 -5.97 0.52
C SER A 18 2.60 -7.17 0.76
N ALA A 19 1.84 -7.59 -0.25
CA ALA A 19 0.97 -8.76 -0.18
C ALA A 19 1.76 -10.04 0.12
N GLU A 20 2.87 -10.28 -0.58
CA GLU A 20 3.72 -11.44 -0.35
C GLU A 20 4.36 -11.42 1.04
N LYS A 21 4.88 -10.26 1.46
CA LYS A 21 5.54 -10.11 2.76
C LYS A 21 4.59 -10.32 3.93
N HIS A 22 3.33 -9.93 3.77
CA HIS A 22 2.31 -9.97 4.84
C HIS A 22 1.26 -11.06 4.67
N LYS A 23 1.45 -12.02 3.75
CA LYS A 23 0.45 -13.06 3.41
C LYS A 23 -0.10 -13.85 4.60
N THR A 24 0.77 -14.16 5.58
CA THR A 24 0.40 -14.88 6.81
C THR A 24 0.24 -13.96 8.03
N GLN A 25 0.52 -12.67 7.90
CA GLN A 25 0.43 -11.73 9.02
C GLN A 25 -0.99 -11.20 9.19
N ARG A 26 -1.42 -11.06 10.44
CA ARG A 26 -2.72 -10.52 10.83
C ARG A 26 -2.57 -9.29 11.74
N ARG A 27 -3.54 -8.38 11.70
CA ARG A 27 -3.63 -7.23 12.61
C ARG A 27 -4.03 -7.71 14.00
N LYS A 28 -3.60 -6.97 15.02
CA LYS A 28 -4.08 -7.15 16.39
C LYS A 28 -5.53 -6.67 16.47
N GLY A 29 -6.41 -7.46 17.06
CA GLY A 29 -7.85 -7.15 17.21
C GLY A 29 -8.72 -8.38 16.98
N ALA A 30 -9.98 -8.30 17.38
CA ALA A 30 -10.92 -9.43 17.36
C ALA A 30 -11.14 -10.02 15.95
N GLU A 31 -11.16 -9.17 14.92
CA GLU A 31 -11.36 -9.62 13.54
C GLU A 31 -10.10 -10.21 12.88
N GLY A 32 -8.92 -9.97 13.45
CA GLY A 32 -7.66 -10.52 12.92
C GLY A 32 -7.46 -10.26 11.42
N SER A 33 -7.81 -9.07 10.92
CA SER A 33 -7.79 -8.77 9.47
C SER A 33 -6.38 -8.96 8.86
N PRO A 34 -6.26 -9.29 7.56
CA PRO A 34 -4.96 -9.39 6.88
C PRO A 34 -4.11 -8.12 7.06
N TYR A 35 -2.83 -8.28 7.40
CA TYR A 35 -1.98 -7.14 7.73
C TYR A 35 -1.69 -6.24 6.53
N VAL A 36 -1.71 -6.77 5.30
CA VAL A 36 -1.52 -6.00 4.05
C VAL A 36 -2.47 -4.80 3.90
N ASN A 37 -3.67 -4.86 4.50
CA ASN A 37 -4.60 -3.74 4.48
C ASN A 37 -4.05 -2.49 5.18
N HIS A 38 -3.16 -2.68 6.16
CA HIS A 38 -2.56 -1.56 6.88
C HIS A 38 -1.62 -0.70 6.03
N PRO A 39 -0.56 -1.22 5.39
CA PRO A 39 0.29 -0.41 4.52
C PRO A 39 -0.49 0.21 3.35
N ILE A 40 -1.53 -0.46 2.83
CA ILE A 40 -2.43 0.14 1.83
C ILE A 40 -3.14 1.38 2.40
N GLY A 41 -3.73 1.27 3.60
CA GLY A 41 -4.40 2.39 4.26
C GLY A 41 -3.44 3.55 4.61
N VAL A 42 -2.18 3.24 4.96
CA VAL A 42 -1.14 4.25 5.15
C VAL A 42 -0.84 4.98 3.84
N ALA A 43 -0.65 4.25 2.74
CA ALA A 43 -0.43 4.84 1.42
C ALA A 43 -1.60 5.74 0.99
N GLU A 44 -2.85 5.31 1.22
CA GLU A 44 -4.03 6.14 0.97
C GLU A 44 -4.04 7.41 1.84
N THR A 45 -3.64 7.32 3.11
CA THR A 45 -3.56 8.48 4.02
C THR A 45 -2.53 9.48 3.54
N LEU A 46 -1.32 9.03 3.16
CA LEU A 46 -0.28 9.88 2.58
C LEU A 46 -0.77 10.59 1.31
N TRP A 47 -1.52 9.88 0.48
CA TRP A 47 -2.10 10.44 -0.74
C TRP A 47 -3.20 11.48 -0.43
N ARG A 48 -4.21 11.12 0.35
CA ARG A 48 -5.40 11.97 0.55
C ARG A 48 -5.15 13.12 1.51
N VAL A 49 -4.42 12.86 2.59
CA VAL A 49 -4.19 13.82 3.69
C VAL A 49 -2.82 14.47 3.57
N GLY A 50 -1.78 13.66 3.32
CA GLY A 50 -0.40 14.13 3.27
C GLY A 50 -0.03 14.87 1.97
N GLY A 51 -0.86 14.80 0.93
CA GLY A 51 -0.56 15.40 -0.37
C GLY A 51 0.66 14.80 -1.06
N VAL A 52 1.10 13.61 -0.65
CA VAL A 52 2.27 12.94 -1.24
C VAL A 52 1.90 12.37 -2.61
N ARG A 53 2.70 12.72 -3.61
CA ARG A 53 2.52 12.36 -5.02
C ARG A 53 3.75 11.70 -5.63
N ASP A 54 4.85 11.74 -4.90
CA ASP A 54 6.06 11.02 -5.24
C ASP A 54 5.83 9.52 -5.08
N ILE A 55 6.15 8.77 -6.13
CA ILE A 55 6.03 7.31 -6.17
C ILE A 55 7.42 6.65 -6.11
N SER A 56 8.49 7.41 -6.38
CA SER A 56 9.88 6.93 -6.47
C SER A 56 10.69 7.10 -5.20
#